data_AF-A0AA39Y4G8-F1
#
_entry.id   AF-A0AA39Y4G8-F1
#
_cell.length_a   1.000
_cell.length_b   1.000
_cell.length_c   1.000
_cell.angle_alpha   90.00
_cell.angle_beta   90.00
_cell.angle_gamma   90.00
#
_symmetry.space_group_name_H-M   'P 1'
#
loop_
_entity.id
_entity.type
_entity.pdbx_description
1 polymer ?
#
loop_
_entity_poly.entity_id
_entity_poly.type
_entity_poly.pdbx_seq_one_letter_code
_entity_poly.pdbx_strand_id
1 'polypeptide(L)' 'MCHKCMCDRCHHESWVGCGKHIPSIMDPIPHGEWCTCGPRVKENGKEYPPMVSLTSIGTNQHSEVSSGTGS' A
#
# COMPACT_ATOMS: atom_id res chain seq x y z
N MET A 1 12.62 10.22 0.24
CA MET A 1 12.59 10.07 1.71
C MET A 1 11.26 9.46 2.08
N CYS A 2 11.18 8.58 3.10
CA CYS A 2 9.90 7.95 3.46
C CYS A 2 9.16 8.80 4.49
N HIS A 3 7.85 8.92 4.36
CA HIS A 3 7.00 9.73 5.23
C HIS A 3 5.70 8.99 5.51
N LYS A 4 5.13 9.23 6.70
CA LYS A 4 3.78 8.78 7.02
C LYS A 4 2.75 9.59 6.24
N CYS A 5 1.65 8.95 5.86
CA CYS A 5 0.53 9.58 5.18
C CYS A 5 -0.76 8.82 5.47
N MET A 6 -1.89 9.51 5.44
CA MET A 6 -3.20 8.88 5.60
C MET A 6 -3.61 8.15 4.32
N CYS A 7 -4.18 6.95 4.45
CA CYS A 7 -4.72 6.20 3.32
C CYS A 7 -6.17 6.63 3.04
N ASP A 8 -6.47 7.10 1.82
CA ASP A 8 -7.83 7.53 1.45
C ASP A 8 -8.86 6.38 1.39
N ARG A 9 -8.40 5.12 1.34
CA ARG A 9 -9.29 3.95 1.25
C ARG A 9 -9.81 3.51 2.61
N CYS A 10 -8.93 3.45 3.60
CA CYS A 10 -9.26 2.95 4.93
C CYS A 10 -9.18 4.02 6.02
N HIS A 11 -8.69 5.22 5.70
CA HIS A 11 -8.52 6.35 6.61
C HIS A 11 -7.57 6.09 7.79
N HIS A 12 -6.66 5.13 7.64
CA HIS A 12 -5.62 4.79 8.62
C HIS A 12 -4.24 5.26 8.14
N GLU A 13 -3.28 5.30 9.07
CA GLU A 13 -1.91 5.72 8.82
C GLU A 13 -1.15 4.70 7.96
N SER A 14 -0.49 5.19 6.93
CA SER A 14 0.30 4.44 5.97
C SER A 14 1.56 5.25 5.63
N TRP A 15 2.23 4.93 4.53
CA TRP A 15 3.48 5.56 4.17
C TRP A 15 3.66 5.70 2.66
N VAL A 16 4.51 6.66 2.29
CA VAL A 16 5.04 6.88 0.94
C VAL A 16 6.56 6.91 0.99
N GLY A 17 7.24 6.47 -0.08
CA GLY A 17 8.70 6.55 -0.15
C GLY A 17 9.36 5.41 -0.93
N CYS A 18 10.50 4.92 -0.47
CA CYS A 18 11.29 3.88 -1.13
C CYS A 18 11.24 2.50 -0.45
N GLY A 19 10.52 2.36 0.67
CA GLY A 19 10.31 1.07 1.37
C GLY A 19 11.40 0.69 2.38
N LYS A 20 12.62 1.21 2.23
CA LYS A 20 13.74 0.88 3.15
C LYS A 20 13.66 1.53 4.53
N HIS A 21 12.79 2.53 4.70
CA HIS A 21 12.69 3.29 5.95
C HIS A 21 11.32 3.16 6.62
N ILE A 22 10.53 2.13 6.24
CA ILE A 22 9.21 1.89 6.81
C ILE A 22 9.25 1.71 8.34
N PRO A 23 10.19 0.92 8.92
CA PRO A 23 10.24 0.74 10.37
C PRO A 23 10.36 2.06 11.12
N SER A 24 11.22 2.97 10.64
CA SER A 24 11.47 4.26 11.27
C SER A 24 10.26 5.19 11.33
N ILE A 25 9.29 5.02 10.43
CA ILE A 25 8.09 5.88 10.36
C ILE A 25 6.82 5.20 10.87
N MET A 26 6.70 3.87 10.72
CA MET A 26 5.50 3.12 11.11
C MET A 26 5.60 2.55 12.53
N ASP A 27 6.77 2.10 12.98
CA ASP A 27 6.92 1.54 14.34
C ASP A 27 6.48 2.48 15.49
N PRO A 28 6.63 3.82 15.42
CA PRO A 28 6.10 4.69 16.47
C PRO A 28 4.57 4.85 16.46
N ILE A 29 3.89 4.38 15.41
CA ILE A 29 2.42 4.45 15.28
C ILE A 29 1.82 3.17 15.87
N PRO A 30 0.79 3.23 16.73
CA PRO A 30 0.09 2.04 17.21
C PRO A 30 -0.43 1.17 16.05
N HIS A 31 -0.25 -0.15 16.14
CA HIS A 31 -0.66 -1.06 15.05
C HIS A 31 -2.17 -0.98 14.71
N GLY A 32 -3.02 -0.58 15.66
CA GLY A 32 -4.46 -0.36 15.42
C GLY A 32 -4.76 0.85 14.54
N GLU A 33 -3.81 1.76 14.39
CA GLU A 33 -3.92 2.94 13.52
C GLU A 33 -3.28 2.71 12.14
N TRP A 34 -2.69 1.54 11.91
CA TRP A 34 -2.04 1.22 10.63
C TRP A 34 -3.07 0.88 9.56
N CYS A 35 -2.74 1.24 8.32
CA CYS A 35 -3.48 0.85 7.15
C CYS A 35 -3.68 -0.68 7.09
N THR A 36 -4.94 -1.05 6.92
CA THR A 36 -5.40 -2.46 6.85
C THR A 36 -5.54 -2.95 5.42
N CYS A 37 -5.25 -2.09 4.42
CA CYS A 37 -5.27 -2.47 3.02
C CYS A 37 -4.19 -3.54 2.73
N GLY A 38 -4.47 -4.41 1.76
CA GLY A 38 -3.52 -5.39 1.25
C GLY A 38 -3.06 -5.06 -0.18
N PRO A 39 -1.95 -5.68 -0.64
CA PRO A 39 -1.09 -6.60 0.11
C PRO A 39 -0.13 -5.87 1.06
N ARG A 40 0.16 -6.47 2.23
CA ARG A 40 1.20 -5.97 3.15
C ARG A 40 2.58 -6.17 2.52
N VAL A 41 3.53 -5.33 2.90
CA VAL A 41 4.94 -5.47 2.49
C VAL A 41 5.76 -6.04 3.64
N LYS A 42 6.73 -6.89 3.33
CA LYS A 42 7.65 -7.45 4.32
C LYS A 42 8.98 -6.71 4.24
N GLU A 43 9.36 -6.05 5.33
CA GLU A 43 10.64 -5.37 5.48
C GLU A 43 11.35 -5.94 6.70
N ASN A 44 12.59 -6.40 6.52
CA ASN A 44 13.42 -6.99 7.57
C ASN A 44 12.71 -8.06 8.43
N GLY A 45 11.85 -8.87 7.81
CA GLY A 45 11.11 -9.94 8.49
C GLY A 45 9.78 -9.52 9.11
N LYS A 46 9.48 -8.22 9.23
CA LYS A 46 8.22 -7.70 9.76
C LYS A 46 7.28 -7.24 8.64
N GLU A 47 5.99 -7.44 8.83
CA GLU A 47 4.96 -6.99 7.89
C GLU A 47 4.52 -5.56 8.21
N TYR A 48 4.40 -4.75 7.18
CA TYR A 48 3.99 -3.36 7.24
C TYR A 48 2.84 -3.10 6.26
N PRO A 49 2.03 -2.06 6.49
CA PRO A 49 1.00 -1.65 5.54
C PRO A 49 1.58 -1.41 4.14
N PRO A 50 0.78 -1.55 3.07
CA PRO A 50 1.20 -1.16 1.73
C PRO A 50 1.60 0.30 1.69
N MET A 51 2.46 0.66 0.74
CA MET A 51 2.66 2.05 0.38
C MET A 51 1.37 2.63 -0.19
N VAL A 52 1.00 3.85 0.18
CA VAL A 52 -0.02 4.60 -0.55
C VAL A 52 0.56 4.98 -1.90
N SER A 53 0.30 4.16 -2.93
CA SER A 53 0.52 4.61 -4.30
C SER A 53 -0.65 5.50 -4.70
N LEU A 54 -0.38 6.75 -5.10
CA LEU A 54 -1.39 7.64 -5.64
C LEU A 54 -2.09 7.03 -6.89
N THR A 55 -1.46 6.04 -7.53
CA THR A 55 -2.04 5.23 -8.61
C THR A 55 -3.18 4.32 -8.13
N SER A 56 -3.30 4.07 -6.82
CA SER A 56 -4.33 3.21 -6.22
C SER A 56 -5.67 3.93 -5.96
N ILE A 57 -5.76 5.24 -6.21
CA ILE A 57 -7.02 6.00 -6.12
C ILE A 57 -8.01 5.62 -7.23
N GLY A 58 -7.64 4.81 -8.23
CA GLY A 58 -8.60 4.48 -9.29
C GLY A 58 -8.21 3.39 -10.27
N THR A 59 -7.80 2.21 -9.80
CA THR A 59 -7.88 1.03 -10.68
C THR A 59 -8.61 -0.10 -9.99
N ASN A 60 -9.92 -0.16 -10.24
CA ASN A 60 -10.55 -1.42 -10.59
C ASN A 60 -9.74 -2.03 -11.74
N GLN A 61 -8.62 -2.70 -11.44
CA GLN A 61 -8.04 -3.67 -12.35
C GLN A 61 -8.99 -4.87 -12.38
N HIS A 62 -10.10 -4.72 -13.09
CA HIS A 62 -10.67 -5.83 -13.83
C HIS A 62 -9.63 -6.11 -14.93
N SER A 63 -8.76 -7.05 -14.64
CA SER A 63 -7.81 -7.64 -15.57
C SER A 63 -8.47 -7.90 -16.93
N GLU A 64 -7.79 -7.47 -17.97
CA GLU A 64 -8.06 -7.74 -19.38
C GLU A 64 -8.20 -9.25 -19.65
N VAL A 65 -9.28 -9.66 -20.32
CA VAL A 65 -9.41 -10.88 -21.15
C VAL A 65 -10.72 -10.66 -21.94
N SER A 66 -10.77 -10.43 -23.25
CA SER A 66 -10.31 -11.35 -24.29
C SER A 66 -10.20 -10.61 -25.63
N SER A 67 -9.04 -10.67 -26.26
CA SER A 67 -8.91 -10.55 -27.71
C SER A 67 -9.20 -11.92 -28.32
N GLY A 68 -10.16 -12.02 -29.22
CA GLY A 68 -10.53 -13.27 -29.90
C GLY A 68 -11.23 -13.00 -31.23
N THR A 69 -10.46 -12.55 -32.22
CA THR A 69 -10.85 -12.60 -33.63
C THR A 69 -10.83 -14.05 -34.09
N GLY A 70 -12.00 -14.65 -34.35
CA GLY A 70 -12.14 -15.93 -35.05
C GLY A 70 -12.62 -15.69 -36.47
N SER A 71 -11.88 -16.25 -37.43
CA SER A 71 -12.15 -16.24 -38.88
C SER A 71 -13.29 -17.18 -39.27
#